data_AF-A0A934RT56-F1
#
_entry.id   AF-A0A934RT56-F1
#
_cell.length_a   1.000
_cell.length_b   1.000
_cell.length_c   1.000
_cell.angle_alpha   90.00
_cell.angle_beta   90.00
_cell.angle_gamma   90.00
#
_symmetry.space_group_name_H-M   'P 1'
#
loop_
_entity.id
_entity.type
_entity.pdbx_description
1 polymer ?
#
loop_
_entity_poly.entity_id
_entity_poly.type
_entity_poly.pdbx_seq_one_letter_code
_entity_poly.pdbx_strand_id
1 'polypeptide(L)'
;MRLNSVTLLALAGMTSLLHAQNEPQIEGQKEYQMNCAACHLVDTPSMGPSLFAIAKNYPAENKAEFIAWAKAPGKKDPALLQMPSMAHVGDEGLAKIHHYTLKATQGIKKEKKKKFPNFKEPKRELPYVVRTFLPNTSPASAAIVLEGDISLCFDSEACRLRYAWTGSKTMLRGFRSPAALPEPYYQETSPQLWSFANETKPESHGYRLVDGVPEFHYSFGDIEIREKIANGPKPGSFVRSFTLSGISSPVTLDLSHIGNVSISSNKGKLKGDTLRLTASEAKSFSLTISQR
;
A
#
# COMPACT_ATOMS: atom_id res chain seq x y z
N MET A 1 44.10 -36.62 -38.55
CA MET A 1 43.50 -35.98 -39.73
C MET A 1 42.00 -36.23 -39.73
N ARG A 2 41.20 -35.27 -39.25
CA ARG A 2 39.77 -35.05 -39.57
C ARG A 2 39.27 -33.82 -38.80
N LEU A 3 38.43 -33.05 -39.48
CA LEU A 3 38.19 -31.61 -39.39
C LEU A 3 37.27 -31.16 -38.24
N ASN A 4 37.44 -29.89 -37.86
CA ASN A 4 36.55 -29.06 -37.03
C ASN A 4 35.17 -28.87 -37.68
N SER A 5 34.09 -29.14 -36.93
CA SER A 5 32.73 -28.75 -37.27
C SER A 5 32.37 -27.42 -36.58
N VAL A 6 32.73 -26.30 -37.20
CA VAL A 6 32.20 -24.97 -36.86
C VAL A 6 31.75 -24.29 -38.15
N THR A 7 30.70 -24.80 -38.79
CA THR A 7 29.95 -24.05 -39.82
C THR A 7 28.61 -24.71 -40.11
N LEU A 8 27.63 -24.58 -39.21
CA LEU A 8 26.22 -24.84 -39.59
C LEU A 8 25.22 -24.17 -38.64
N LEU A 9 25.35 -22.87 -38.40
CA LEU A 9 24.33 -22.12 -37.64
C LEU A 9 24.27 -20.66 -38.11
N ALA A 10 23.92 -20.44 -39.38
CA ALA A 10 23.73 -19.08 -39.88
C ALA A 10 22.67 -18.93 -40.99
N LEU A 11 21.81 -19.93 -41.23
CA LEU A 11 20.80 -19.83 -42.31
C LEU A 11 19.36 -20.18 -41.90
N ALA A 12 19.07 -20.40 -40.61
CA ALA A 12 17.71 -20.67 -40.14
C ALA A 12 17.04 -19.46 -39.43
N GLY A 13 17.74 -18.33 -39.31
CA GLY A 13 17.27 -17.15 -38.57
C GLY A 13 16.72 -16.00 -39.43
N MET A 14 16.80 -16.09 -40.76
CA MET A 14 16.37 -15.00 -41.66
C MET A 14 15.03 -15.22 -42.36
N THR A 15 14.44 -16.42 -42.28
CA THR A 15 13.11 -16.70 -42.85
C THR A 15 11.95 -16.37 -41.90
N SER A 16 12.23 -16.23 -40.60
CA SER A 16 11.23 -15.96 -39.56
C SER A 16 10.87 -14.48 -39.38
N LEU A 17 11.62 -13.57 -40.01
CA LEU A 17 11.39 -12.10 -39.92
C LEU A 17 10.62 -11.52 -41.11
N LEU A 18 10.30 -12.33 -42.13
CA LEU A 18 9.57 -11.88 -43.33
C LEU A 18 8.10 -12.31 -43.40
N HIS A 19 7.61 -13.07 -42.41
CA HIS A 19 6.25 -13.63 -42.42
C HIS A 19 5.24 -12.92 -41.50
N ALA A 20 5.63 -11.85 -40.80
CA ALA A 20 4.76 -11.14 -39.86
C ALA A 20 3.94 -9.97 -40.47
N GLN A 21 3.94 -9.79 -41.79
CA GLN A 21 3.32 -8.61 -42.43
C GLN A 21 2.12 -8.88 -43.34
N ASN A 22 1.59 -10.11 -43.41
CA ASN A 22 0.45 -10.42 -44.30
C ASN A 22 -0.71 -11.14 -43.59
N GLU A 23 -1.07 -10.75 -42.37
CA GLU A 23 -2.45 -10.96 -41.93
C GLU A 23 -3.33 -9.90 -42.61
N PRO A 24 -4.46 -10.27 -43.24
CA PRO A 24 -5.36 -9.29 -43.83
C PRO A 24 -5.87 -8.35 -42.74
N GLN A 25 -5.34 -7.11 -42.73
CA GLN A 25 -5.74 -6.08 -41.79
C GLN A 25 -7.22 -5.76 -42.05
N ILE A 26 -8.05 -5.94 -41.02
CA ILE A 26 -9.48 -5.62 -41.11
C ILE A 26 -9.60 -4.11 -41.37
N GLU A 27 -10.39 -3.73 -42.37
CA GLU A 27 -10.63 -2.32 -42.66
C GLU A 27 -11.11 -1.58 -41.40
N GLY A 28 -10.47 -0.44 -41.09
CA GLY A 28 -10.74 0.33 -39.88
C GLY A 28 -9.95 -0.05 -38.63
N GLN A 29 -9.12 -1.10 -38.68
CA GLN A 29 -8.29 -1.52 -37.55
C GLN A 29 -7.28 -0.44 -37.15
N LYS A 30 -6.68 0.26 -38.12
CA LYS A 30 -5.70 1.32 -37.85
C LYS A 30 -6.37 2.52 -37.18
N GLU A 31 -7.52 2.95 -37.70
CA GLU A 31 -8.32 4.04 -37.15
C GLU A 31 -8.78 3.71 -35.72
N TYR A 32 -9.20 2.47 -35.46
CA TYR A 32 -9.54 2.00 -34.12
C TYR A 32 -8.31 2.01 -33.18
N GLN A 33 -7.16 1.51 -33.63
CA GLN A 33 -5.95 1.47 -32.81
C GLN A 33 -5.50 2.86 -32.37
N MET A 34 -5.56 3.84 -33.29
CA MET A 34 -5.12 5.21 -33.00
C MET A 34 -6.10 5.98 -32.09
N ASN A 35 -7.39 5.68 -32.13
CA ASN A 35 -8.42 6.54 -31.51
C ASN A 35 -9.20 5.87 -30.37
N CYS A 36 -9.30 4.55 -30.35
CA CYS A 36 -10.28 3.85 -29.51
C CYS A 36 -9.67 2.77 -28.60
N ALA A 37 -8.55 2.15 -29.01
CA ALA A 37 -7.99 0.98 -28.33
C ALA A 37 -7.55 1.23 -26.88
N ALA A 38 -7.22 2.48 -26.52
CA ALA A 38 -6.88 2.83 -25.14
C ALA A 38 -8.05 2.66 -24.15
N CYS A 39 -9.29 2.84 -24.63
CA CYS A 39 -10.49 2.85 -23.78
C CYS A 39 -11.44 1.67 -24.04
N HIS A 40 -11.42 1.12 -25.25
CA HIS A 40 -12.34 0.07 -25.70
C HIS A 40 -11.58 -1.16 -26.13
N LEU A 41 -11.62 -2.24 -25.32
CA LEU A 41 -11.05 -3.53 -25.71
C LEU A 41 -12.09 -4.37 -26.46
N VAL A 42 -11.65 -5.42 -27.17
CA VAL A 42 -12.52 -6.22 -28.05
C VAL A 42 -13.63 -6.93 -27.27
N ASP A 43 -13.28 -7.63 -26.19
CA ASP A 43 -14.18 -8.54 -25.48
C ASP A 43 -14.55 -8.08 -24.05
N THR A 44 -13.72 -7.23 -23.44
CA THR A 44 -13.80 -6.86 -22.02
C THR A 44 -13.95 -5.35 -21.83
N PRO A 45 -14.83 -4.86 -20.95
CA PRO A 45 -14.89 -3.43 -20.63
C PRO A 45 -13.60 -2.97 -19.94
N SER A 46 -13.14 -1.77 -20.28
CA SER A 46 -11.99 -1.09 -19.65
C SER A 46 -12.49 0.26 -19.13
N MET A 47 -12.01 1.38 -19.68
CA MET A 47 -12.53 2.72 -19.41
C MET A 47 -13.92 2.92 -20.06
N GLY A 48 -14.14 2.31 -21.23
CA GLY A 48 -15.42 2.25 -21.92
C GLY A 48 -15.93 0.80 -22.09
N PRO A 49 -17.14 0.63 -22.66
CA PRO A 49 -17.66 -0.70 -22.99
C PRO A 49 -16.78 -1.43 -24.02
N SER A 50 -16.84 -2.76 -24.04
CA SER A 50 -16.12 -3.55 -25.05
C SER A 50 -16.69 -3.35 -26.46
N LEU A 51 -15.88 -3.60 -27.49
CA LEU A 51 -16.35 -3.59 -28.88
C LEU A 51 -17.50 -4.57 -29.08
N PHE A 52 -17.48 -5.73 -28.41
CA PHE A 52 -18.60 -6.68 -28.45
C PHE A 52 -19.91 -6.06 -27.96
N ALA A 53 -19.88 -5.27 -26.88
CA ALA A 53 -21.05 -4.57 -26.37
C ALA A 53 -21.48 -3.42 -27.33
N ILE A 54 -20.52 -2.73 -27.93
CA ILE A 54 -20.78 -1.67 -28.91
C ILE A 54 -21.43 -2.24 -30.18
N ALA A 55 -20.88 -3.33 -30.74
CA ALA A 55 -21.41 -4.03 -31.91
C ALA A 55 -22.86 -4.49 -31.73
N LYS A 56 -23.23 -4.90 -30.50
CA LYS A 56 -24.62 -5.26 -30.17
C LYS A 56 -25.56 -4.05 -30.16
N ASN A 57 -25.09 -2.90 -29.70
CA ASN A 57 -25.90 -1.68 -29.60
C ASN A 57 -25.96 -0.90 -30.93
N TYR A 58 -24.98 -1.12 -31.81
CA TYR A 58 -24.86 -0.48 -33.11
C TYR A 58 -24.61 -1.55 -34.17
N PRO A 59 -25.64 -2.35 -34.53
CA PRO A 59 -25.53 -3.30 -35.62
C PRO A 59 -25.34 -2.57 -36.97
N ALA A 60 -25.15 -3.33 -38.06
CA ALA A 60 -24.77 -2.77 -39.37
C ALA A 60 -25.73 -1.68 -39.87
N GLU A 61 -27.03 -1.87 -39.62
CA GLU A 61 -28.12 -0.95 -39.94
C GLU A 61 -28.06 0.38 -39.18
N ASN A 62 -27.45 0.40 -37.98
CA ASN A 62 -27.37 1.58 -37.11
C ASN A 62 -26.03 2.33 -37.24
N LYS A 63 -25.34 2.19 -38.38
CA LYS A 63 -24.07 2.87 -38.63
C LYS A 63 -24.16 4.40 -38.47
N ALA A 64 -25.24 5.02 -38.96
CA ALA A 64 -25.42 6.47 -38.84
C ALA A 64 -25.55 6.92 -37.38
N GLU A 65 -26.27 6.16 -36.56
CA GLU A 65 -26.42 6.42 -35.12
C GLU A 65 -25.10 6.25 -34.37
N PHE A 66 -24.28 5.26 -34.75
CA PHE A 66 -22.93 5.08 -34.21
C PHE A 66 -22.06 6.31 -34.48
N ILE A 67 -22.05 6.79 -35.74
CA ILE A 67 -21.26 7.97 -36.13
C ILE A 67 -21.74 9.21 -35.36
N ALA A 68 -23.06 9.45 -35.31
CA ALA A 68 -23.62 10.58 -34.57
C ALA A 68 -23.26 10.53 -33.08
N TRP A 69 -23.37 9.35 -32.44
CA TRP A 69 -23.02 9.16 -31.04
C TRP A 69 -21.53 9.35 -30.77
N ALA A 70 -20.65 8.83 -31.64
CA ALA A 70 -19.21 8.97 -31.48
C ALA A 70 -18.76 10.45 -31.58
N LYS A 71 -19.45 11.25 -32.41
CA LYS A 71 -19.17 12.70 -32.54
C LYS A 71 -19.68 13.51 -31.35
N ALA A 72 -20.84 13.15 -30.79
CA ALA A 72 -21.45 13.89 -29.67
C ALA A 72 -21.91 12.94 -28.54
N PRO A 73 -20.99 12.29 -27.83
CA PRO A 73 -21.35 11.33 -26.80
C PRO A 73 -21.83 11.99 -25.51
N GLY A 74 -22.88 11.41 -24.95
CA GLY A 74 -23.35 11.70 -23.59
C GLY A 74 -23.01 10.60 -22.59
N LYS A 75 -23.51 10.74 -21.37
CA LYS A 75 -23.43 9.73 -20.32
C LYS A 75 -24.54 8.68 -20.51
N LYS A 76 -24.19 7.43 -20.80
CA LYS A 76 -25.15 6.30 -20.91
C LYS A 76 -25.11 5.36 -19.71
N ASP A 77 -23.92 4.97 -19.27
CA ASP A 77 -23.74 4.08 -18.12
C ASP A 77 -23.22 4.90 -16.93
N PRO A 78 -23.97 5.00 -15.81
CA PRO A 78 -23.52 5.66 -14.60
C PRO A 78 -22.17 5.16 -14.08
N ALA A 79 -21.88 3.86 -14.27
CA ALA A 79 -20.69 3.18 -13.76
C ALA A 79 -19.43 3.35 -14.65
N LEU A 80 -19.56 3.85 -15.88
CA LEU A 80 -18.43 4.08 -16.80
C LEU A 80 -18.16 5.57 -17.00
N LEU A 81 -16.95 5.94 -17.39
CA LEU A 81 -16.64 7.35 -17.69
C LEU A 81 -17.46 7.83 -18.89
N GLN A 82 -17.77 9.14 -18.93
CA GLN A 82 -18.38 9.73 -20.13
C GLN A 82 -17.34 9.72 -21.26
N MET A 83 -17.73 9.18 -22.42
CA MET A 83 -16.84 9.11 -23.58
C MET A 83 -16.54 10.52 -24.09
N PRO A 84 -15.28 10.87 -24.43
CA PRO A 84 -14.97 12.13 -25.11
C PRO A 84 -15.46 12.11 -26.56
N SER A 85 -15.69 13.30 -27.14
CA SER A 85 -16.03 13.43 -28.56
C SER A 85 -14.92 12.90 -29.46
N MET A 86 -15.30 12.10 -30.46
CA MET A 86 -14.42 11.59 -31.52
C MET A 86 -14.65 12.32 -32.86
N ALA A 87 -15.15 13.55 -32.82
CA ALA A 87 -15.45 14.32 -34.04
C ALA A 87 -14.23 14.55 -34.93
N HIS A 88 -13.01 14.57 -34.37
CA HIS A 88 -11.75 14.73 -35.11
C HIS A 88 -11.44 13.57 -36.06
N VAL A 89 -12.05 12.39 -35.85
CA VAL A 89 -11.85 11.21 -36.70
C VAL A 89 -12.59 11.35 -38.04
N GLY A 90 -13.66 12.14 -38.08
CA GLY A 90 -14.51 12.32 -39.25
C GLY A 90 -15.40 11.12 -39.57
N ASP A 91 -16.42 11.35 -40.41
CA ASP A 91 -17.48 10.36 -40.67
C ASP A 91 -16.94 9.11 -41.40
N GLU A 92 -15.98 9.28 -42.31
CA GLU A 92 -15.35 8.17 -43.02
C GLU A 92 -14.53 7.29 -42.08
N GLY A 93 -13.71 7.90 -41.22
CA GLY A 93 -12.92 7.17 -40.23
C GLY A 93 -13.80 6.45 -39.20
N LEU A 94 -14.88 7.09 -38.75
CA LEU A 94 -15.85 6.47 -37.85
C LEU A 94 -16.62 5.33 -38.52
N ALA A 95 -16.95 5.43 -39.81
CA ALA A 95 -17.55 4.34 -40.57
C ALA A 95 -16.61 3.12 -40.67
N LYS A 96 -15.30 3.36 -40.88
CA LYS A 96 -14.27 2.31 -40.85
C LYS A 96 -14.15 1.67 -39.47
N ILE A 97 -14.12 2.46 -38.39
CA ILE A 97 -14.11 1.94 -37.01
C ILE A 97 -15.35 1.10 -36.70
N HIS A 98 -16.53 1.51 -37.20
CA HIS A 98 -17.76 0.72 -37.07
C HIS A 98 -17.63 -0.63 -37.78
N HIS A 99 -17.13 -0.63 -39.01
CA HIS A 99 -16.85 -1.87 -39.75
C HIS A 99 -15.90 -2.79 -38.97
N TYR A 100 -14.77 -2.25 -38.50
CA TYR A 100 -13.82 -2.98 -37.67
C TYR A 100 -14.48 -3.55 -36.42
N THR A 101 -15.28 -2.75 -35.70
CA THR A 101 -15.99 -3.15 -34.49
C THR A 101 -16.89 -4.37 -34.73
N LEU A 102 -17.63 -4.36 -35.84
CA LEU A 102 -18.48 -5.50 -36.22
C LEU A 102 -17.67 -6.74 -36.60
N LYS A 103 -16.58 -6.57 -37.36
CA LYS A 103 -15.73 -7.68 -37.83
C LYS A 103 -14.88 -8.30 -36.73
N ALA A 104 -14.21 -7.49 -35.93
CA ALA A 104 -13.34 -7.92 -34.83
C ALA A 104 -14.10 -8.63 -33.70
N THR A 105 -15.43 -8.51 -33.66
CA THR A 105 -16.29 -9.13 -32.65
C THR A 105 -17.04 -10.36 -33.15
N GLN A 106 -16.91 -10.72 -34.44
CA GLN A 106 -17.51 -11.95 -34.98
C GLN A 106 -16.93 -13.18 -34.28
N GLY A 107 -17.81 -14.06 -33.79
CA GLY A 107 -17.39 -15.29 -33.10
C GLY A 107 -16.85 -15.10 -31.69
N ILE A 108 -16.66 -13.86 -31.22
CA ILE A 108 -16.26 -13.58 -29.83
C ILE A 108 -17.43 -13.87 -28.90
N LYS A 109 -17.25 -14.81 -27.97
CA LYS A 109 -18.15 -15.00 -26.83
C LYS A 109 -17.65 -14.09 -25.70
N LYS A 110 -18.57 -13.40 -25.01
CA LYS A 110 -18.24 -12.54 -23.85
C LYS A 110 -17.32 -13.30 -22.89
N GLU A 111 -16.05 -12.89 -22.77
CA GLU A 111 -15.18 -13.43 -21.74
C GLU A 111 -15.75 -13.05 -20.37
N LYS A 112 -15.97 -14.06 -19.52
CA LYS A 112 -16.22 -13.82 -18.10
C LYS A 112 -14.93 -13.24 -17.53
N LYS A 113 -15.00 -12.10 -16.81
CA LYS A 113 -13.86 -11.51 -16.09
C LYS A 113 -13.03 -12.64 -15.47
N LYS A 114 -11.80 -12.86 -15.96
CA LYS A 114 -10.89 -13.82 -15.35
C LYS A 114 -10.71 -13.39 -13.91
N LYS A 115 -11.24 -14.19 -12.98
CA LYS A 115 -11.00 -13.99 -11.56
C LYS A 115 -9.54 -14.37 -11.35
N PHE A 116 -8.66 -13.38 -11.28
CA PHE A 116 -7.34 -13.61 -10.74
C PHE A 116 -7.51 -14.24 -9.35
N PRO A 117 -6.72 -15.25 -8.98
CA PRO A 117 -6.76 -15.76 -7.63
C PRO A 117 -6.50 -14.58 -6.68
N ASN A 118 -7.31 -14.47 -5.62
CA ASN A 118 -7.08 -13.45 -4.60
C ASN A 118 -5.65 -13.62 -4.10
N PHE A 119 -4.88 -12.54 -4.11
CA PHE A 119 -3.55 -12.54 -3.52
C PHE A 119 -3.66 -12.99 -2.06
N LYS A 120 -3.00 -14.11 -1.74
CA LYS A 120 -2.84 -14.59 -0.38
C LYS A 120 -1.49 -14.11 0.11
N GLU A 121 -1.51 -13.11 0.98
CA GLU A 121 -0.26 -12.62 1.57
C GLU A 121 0.44 -13.77 2.34
N PRO A 122 1.76 -13.96 2.16
CA PRO A 122 2.50 -14.93 2.93
C PRO A 122 2.38 -14.64 4.43
N LYS A 123 2.49 -15.70 5.24
CA LYS A 123 2.57 -15.56 6.69
C LYS A 123 3.83 -14.73 7.01
N ARG A 124 3.68 -13.67 7.79
CA ARG A 124 4.79 -12.85 8.26
C ARG A 124 5.45 -13.52 9.46
N GLU A 125 6.77 -13.45 9.52
CA GLU A 125 7.54 -13.88 10.69
C GLU A 125 7.43 -12.82 11.79
N LEU A 126 7.39 -13.26 13.04
CA LEU A 126 7.31 -12.37 14.19
C LEU A 126 8.74 -12.03 14.69
N PRO A 127 8.95 -10.81 15.22
CA PRO A 127 8.02 -9.68 15.19
C PRO A 127 7.95 -9.03 13.79
N TYR A 128 6.84 -8.36 13.49
CA TYR A 128 6.71 -7.58 12.25
C TYR A 128 5.99 -6.25 12.47
N VAL A 129 6.16 -5.33 11.52
CA VAL A 129 5.45 -4.05 11.47
C VAL A 129 4.49 -4.05 10.30
N VAL A 130 3.28 -3.52 10.51
CA VAL A 130 2.29 -3.32 9.46
C VAL A 130 1.69 -1.93 9.50
N ARG A 131 1.67 -1.28 8.35
CA ARG A 131 0.94 -0.04 8.13
C ARG A 131 -0.53 -0.35 7.96
N THR A 132 -1.35 0.24 8.84
CA THR A 132 -2.80 0.08 8.83
C THR A 132 -3.41 1.28 9.55
N PHE A 133 -4.69 1.55 9.30
CA PHE A 133 -5.43 2.53 10.10
C PHE A 133 -5.74 1.93 11.47
N LEU A 134 -5.30 2.61 12.53
CA LEU A 134 -5.54 2.20 13.92
C LEU A 134 -6.45 3.22 14.62
N PRO A 135 -7.41 2.79 15.46
CA PRO A 135 -8.35 3.68 16.15
C PRO A 135 -7.66 4.78 16.95
N ASN A 136 -8.23 5.99 16.94
CA ASN A 136 -7.78 7.14 17.75
C ASN A 136 -6.32 7.57 17.52
N THR A 137 -5.77 7.30 16.33
CA THR A 137 -4.38 7.66 15.96
C THR A 137 -4.32 8.35 14.61
N SER A 138 -3.14 8.88 14.26
CA SER A 138 -2.94 9.44 12.93
C SER A 138 -3.06 8.38 11.83
N PRO A 139 -3.30 8.79 10.57
CA PRO A 139 -3.09 7.96 9.38
C PRO A 139 -1.66 7.43 9.25
N ALA A 140 -0.70 8.03 9.99
CA ALA A 140 0.69 7.65 9.99
C ALA A 140 1.05 6.56 11.03
N SER A 141 0.07 5.91 11.64
CA SER A 141 0.30 4.83 12.60
C SER A 141 0.73 3.50 11.96
N ALA A 142 1.39 2.68 12.78
CA ALA A 142 1.79 1.32 12.44
C ALA A 142 1.52 0.39 13.63
N ALA A 143 1.03 -0.81 13.32
CA ALA A 143 0.93 -1.88 14.30
C ALA A 143 2.25 -2.67 14.32
N ILE A 144 2.78 -2.88 15.51
CA ILE A 144 3.91 -3.76 15.80
C ILE A 144 3.30 -5.03 16.39
N VAL A 145 3.57 -6.17 15.77
CA VAL A 145 3.07 -7.47 16.24
C VAL A 145 4.26 -8.25 16.78
N LEU A 146 4.20 -8.56 18.06
CA LEU A 146 5.22 -9.28 18.81
C LEU A 146 4.79 -10.73 19.06
N GLU A 147 5.67 -11.53 19.65
CA GLU A 147 5.32 -12.88 20.11
C GLU A 147 4.30 -12.82 21.26
N GLY A 148 3.57 -13.92 21.49
CA GLY A 148 2.64 -14.05 22.61
C GLY A 148 1.37 -13.20 22.46
N ASP A 149 0.91 -12.98 21.22
CA ASP A 149 -0.29 -12.20 20.89
C ASP A 149 -0.26 -10.73 21.36
N ILE A 150 0.92 -10.19 21.65
CA ILE A 150 1.09 -8.78 22.01
C ILE A 150 1.18 -7.94 20.73
N SER A 151 0.40 -6.87 20.66
CA SER A 151 0.50 -5.89 19.59
C SER A 151 0.50 -4.48 20.14
N LEU A 152 1.20 -3.58 19.45
CA LEU A 152 1.37 -2.20 19.86
C LEU A 152 1.09 -1.24 18.71
N CYS A 153 0.61 -0.05 19.04
CA CYS A 153 0.41 1.04 18.09
C CYS A 153 1.51 2.08 18.27
N PHE A 154 2.37 2.22 17.27
CA PHE A 154 3.30 3.34 17.18
C PHE A 154 2.77 4.36 16.16
N ASP A 155 2.66 5.62 16.58
CA ASP A 155 2.21 6.72 15.75
C ASP A 155 3.42 7.51 15.26
N SER A 156 3.72 7.43 13.96
CA SER A 156 4.87 8.13 13.38
C SER A 156 4.64 9.64 13.22
N GLU A 157 3.40 10.12 13.23
CA GLU A 157 3.14 11.57 13.20
C GLU A 157 3.41 12.19 14.57
N ALA A 158 2.99 11.51 15.63
CA ALA A 158 3.25 11.94 17.01
C ALA A 158 4.59 11.46 17.58
N CYS A 159 5.33 10.63 16.83
CA CYS A 159 6.58 9.96 17.22
C CYS A 159 6.53 9.32 18.61
N ARG A 160 5.48 8.52 18.85
CA ARG A 160 5.26 7.88 20.15
C ARG A 160 4.43 6.61 20.06
N LEU A 161 4.58 5.79 21.10
CA LEU A 161 3.65 4.72 21.39
C LEU A 161 2.29 5.32 21.78
N ARG A 162 1.19 4.67 21.38
CA ARG A 162 -0.17 5.09 21.74
C ARG A 162 -0.81 4.13 22.72
N TYR A 163 -0.74 2.84 22.42
CA TYR A 163 -1.35 1.79 23.23
C TYR A 163 -0.83 0.40 22.85
N ALA A 164 -1.09 -0.59 23.70
CA ALA A 164 -0.84 -2.00 23.48
C ALA A 164 -2.09 -2.85 23.80
N TRP A 165 -2.29 -3.91 23.03
CA TRP A 165 -3.43 -4.82 23.16
C TRP A 165 -2.98 -6.28 22.96
N THR A 166 -3.82 -7.22 23.41
CA THR A 166 -3.62 -8.65 23.18
C THR A 166 -4.62 -9.15 22.14
N GLY A 167 -4.16 -9.89 21.14
CA GLY A 167 -5.05 -10.62 20.22
C GLY A 167 -4.46 -10.86 18.83
N SER A 168 -4.36 -12.14 18.45
CA SER A 168 -3.84 -12.65 17.18
C SER A 168 -4.64 -12.30 15.91
N LYS A 169 -5.83 -11.69 16.03
CA LYS A 169 -6.81 -11.56 14.93
C LYS A 169 -7.36 -10.15 14.73
N THR A 170 -6.51 -9.14 14.83
CA THR A 170 -6.93 -7.81 14.36
C THR A 170 -6.83 -7.79 12.84
N MET A 171 -7.91 -7.42 12.14
CA MET A 171 -7.90 -7.24 10.68
C MET A 171 -7.08 -5.99 10.33
N LEU A 172 -5.76 -6.07 10.44
CA LEU A 172 -4.80 -4.99 10.13
C LEU A 172 -4.63 -4.78 8.61
N ARG A 173 -5.62 -5.18 7.81
CA ARG A 173 -5.62 -5.17 6.34
C ARG A 173 -6.61 -4.15 5.75
N GLY A 174 -7.40 -3.50 6.60
CA GLY A 174 -8.42 -2.55 6.16
C GLY A 174 -7.78 -1.23 5.70
N PHE A 175 -7.82 -0.94 4.40
CA PHE A 175 -7.44 0.38 3.86
C PHE A 175 -8.60 1.40 3.87
N ARG A 176 -9.82 0.96 4.21
CA ARG A 176 -11.03 1.80 4.15
C ARG A 176 -11.54 2.23 5.52
N SER A 177 -11.13 1.57 6.60
CA SER A 177 -11.60 1.83 7.95
C SER A 177 -10.54 1.42 8.97
N PRO A 178 -10.51 2.05 10.16
CA PRO A 178 -9.65 1.61 11.25
C PRO A 178 -9.86 0.13 11.58
N ALA A 179 -8.78 -0.55 11.96
CA ALA A 179 -8.84 -1.92 12.43
C ALA A 179 -9.75 -2.04 13.65
N ALA A 180 -10.61 -3.06 13.69
CA ALA A 180 -11.36 -3.41 14.89
C ALA A 180 -10.40 -4.09 15.88
N LEU A 181 -10.10 -3.41 16.99
CA LEU A 181 -9.19 -3.87 18.03
C LEU A 181 -9.98 -4.20 19.30
N PRO A 182 -9.51 -5.15 20.12
CA PRO A 182 -9.96 -5.28 21.50
C PRO A 182 -9.53 -4.05 22.32
N GLU A 183 -10.15 -3.88 23.49
CA GLU A 183 -9.76 -2.81 24.42
C GLU A 183 -8.27 -2.92 24.78
N PRO A 184 -7.50 -1.82 24.69
CA PRO A 184 -6.10 -1.83 25.08
C PRO A 184 -5.91 -2.13 26.58
N TYR A 185 -4.94 -2.98 26.90
CA TYR A 185 -4.54 -3.20 28.29
C TYR A 185 -3.58 -2.13 28.80
N TYR A 186 -3.02 -1.33 27.88
CA TYR A 186 -2.11 -0.22 28.16
C TYR A 186 -2.37 0.88 27.14
N GLN A 187 -2.57 2.11 27.60
CA GLN A 187 -2.74 3.28 26.74
C GLN A 187 -2.03 4.48 27.36
N GLU A 188 -1.14 5.12 26.63
CA GLU A 188 -0.50 6.34 27.10
C GLU A 188 -1.48 7.52 27.04
N THR A 189 -1.54 8.33 28.10
CA THR A 189 -2.44 9.48 28.21
C THR A 189 -1.73 10.81 28.12
N SER A 190 -0.45 10.88 28.53
CA SER A 190 0.33 12.10 28.39
C SER A 190 0.37 12.51 26.91
N PRO A 191 0.09 13.76 26.52
CA PRO A 191 0.20 14.19 25.12
C PRO A 191 1.66 14.19 24.64
N GLN A 192 2.62 14.26 25.57
CA GLN A 192 4.03 14.43 25.29
C GLN A 192 4.89 13.61 26.26
N LEU A 193 5.61 12.62 25.73
CA LEU A 193 6.45 11.73 26.54
C LEU A 193 7.67 12.45 27.13
N TRP A 194 8.31 13.33 26.36
CA TRP A 194 9.63 13.91 26.68
C TRP A 194 9.52 15.34 27.21
N SER A 195 10.16 15.63 28.34
CA SER A 195 10.16 16.99 28.93
C SER A 195 10.79 18.07 28.05
N PHE A 196 11.67 17.71 27.12
CA PHE A 196 12.32 18.64 26.20
C PHE A 196 11.52 18.89 24.92
N ALA A 197 10.44 18.17 24.69
CA ALA A 197 9.64 18.33 23.47
C ALA A 197 8.75 19.59 23.49
N ASN A 198 8.97 20.52 24.43
CA ASN A 198 8.21 21.74 24.70
C ASN A 198 7.92 22.53 23.41
N GLU A 199 6.71 22.34 22.86
CA GLU A 199 6.21 22.85 21.57
C GLU A 199 7.04 22.49 20.32
N THR A 200 8.12 21.72 20.47
CA THR A 200 8.93 21.27 19.35
C THR A 200 8.21 20.16 18.62
N LYS A 201 7.89 20.38 17.35
CA LYS A 201 7.26 19.36 16.51
C LYS A 201 8.23 18.19 16.31
N PRO A 202 7.78 16.94 16.53
CA PRO A 202 8.61 15.78 16.23
C PRO A 202 8.78 15.58 14.72
N GLU A 203 9.93 15.06 14.32
CA GLU A 203 10.21 14.61 12.96
C GLU A 203 10.46 13.12 12.93
N SER A 204 9.66 12.38 12.15
CA SER A 204 9.87 10.94 11.97
C SER A 204 10.82 10.68 10.81
N HIS A 205 11.86 9.89 11.09
CA HIS A 205 12.85 9.42 10.12
C HIS A 205 12.57 7.97 9.68
N GLY A 206 11.39 7.44 10.02
CA GLY A 206 10.99 6.06 9.72
C GLY A 206 11.46 5.04 10.76
N TYR A 207 11.59 3.79 10.33
CA TYR A 207 12.06 2.68 11.16
C TYR A 207 12.88 1.70 10.34
N ARG A 208 13.69 0.91 11.03
CA ARG A 208 14.40 -0.25 10.46
C ARG A 208 14.11 -1.49 11.30
N LEU A 209 14.36 -2.68 10.73
CA LEU A 209 14.35 -3.93 11.48
C LEU A 209 15.78 -4.30 11.83
N VAL A 210 16.08 -4.46 13.12
CA VAL A 210 17.36 -4.93 13.64
C VAL A 210 17.12 -6.31 14.24
N ASP A 211 17.59 -7.35 13.54
CA ASP A 211 17.32 -8.76 13.86
C ASP A 211 15.81 -9.06 13.95
N GLY A 212 15.06 -8.56 12.97
CA GLY A 212 13.59 -8.67 12.90
C GLY A 212 12.83 -7.68 13.80
N VAL A 213 13.48 -7.11 14.82
CA VAL A 213 12.83 -6.22 15.80
C VAL A 213 12.80 -4.77 15.30
N PRO A 214 11.66 -4.06 15.37
CA PRO A 214 11.57 -2.68 14.90
C PRO A 214 12.30 -1.69 15.82
N GLU A 215 13.11 -0.84 15.19
CA GLU A 215 13.73 0.35 15.78
C GLU A 215 13.27 1.60 15.02
N PHE A 216 12.50 2.43 15.71
CA PHE A 216 11.99 3.71 15.20
C PHE A 216 13.04 4.80 15.38
N HIS A 217 13.14 5.70 14.41
CA HIS A 217 14.05 6.85 14.45
C HIS A 217 13.24 8.14 14.30
N TYR A 218 13.41 9.06 15.24
CA TYR A 218 12.74 10.36 15.24
C TYR A 218 13.57 11.40 15.99
N SER A 219 13.25 12.68 15.80
CA SER A 219 13.94 13.78 16.48
C SER A 219 12.99 14.84 17.02
N PHE A 220 13.46 15.59 18.01
CA PHE A 220 12.88 16.84 18.51
C PHE A 220 13.97 17.91 18.43
N GLY A 221 13.97 18.71 17.37
CA GLY A 221 15.09 19.62 17.08
C GLY A 221 16.39 18.83 16.93
N ASP A 222 17.42 19.22 17.68
CA ASP A 222 18.76 18.61 17.64
C ASP A 222 18.88 17.28 18.42
N ILE A 223 17.81 16.86 19.11
CA ILE A 223 17.81 15.61 19.88
C ILE A 223 17.30 14.49 18.98
N GLU A 224 18.17 13.53 18.65
CA GLU A 224 17.75 12.29 17.96
C GLU A 224 17.43 11.18 18.96
N ILE A 225 16.44 10.37 18.61
CA ILE A 225 15.91 9.28 19.42
C ILE A 225 15.77 8.05 18.55
N ARG A 226 16.37 6.94 18.99
CA ARG A 226 16.11 5.60 18.48
C ARG A 226 15.35 4.81 19.53
N GLU A 227 14.21 4.25 19.15
CA GLU A 227 13.34 3.47 20.03
C GLU A 227 13.11 2.08 19.46
N LYS A 228 13.71 1.06 20.09
CA LYS A 228 13.54 -0.35 19.76
C LYS A 228 12.43 -0.95 20.61
N ILE A 229 11.44 -1.60 19.98
CA ILE A 229 10.30 -2.22 20.65
C ILE A 229 10.33 -3.74 20.48
N ALA A 230 10.47 -4.47 21.57
CA ALA A 230 10.65 -5.93 21.58
C ALA A 230 9.74 -6.62 22.61
N ASN A 231 9.65 -7.95 22.51
CA ASN A 231 9.09 -8.79 23.57
C ASN A 231 9.83 -8.56 24.89
N GLY A 232 9.08 -8.52 25.98
CA GLY A 232 9.64 -8.44 27.32
C GLY A 232 9.95 -9.81 27.91
N PRO A 233 10.59 -9.85 29.10
CA PRO A 233 11.06 -11.08 29.71
C PRO A 233 9.93 -11.98 30.25
N LYS A 234 8.71 -11.47 30.34
CA LYS A 234 7.53 -12.19 30.83
C LYS A 234 6.43 -12.24 29.76
N PRO A 235 5.57 -13.27 29.73
CA PRO A 235 4.34 -13.24 28.95
C PRO A 235 3.54 -11.97 29.23
N GLY A 236 2.96 -11.35 28.19
CA GLY A 236 2.20 -10.10 28.34
C GLY A 236 3.06 -8.86 28.63
N SER A 237 4.38 -8.94 28.48
CA SER A 237 5.29 -7.79 28.63
C SER A 237 6.01 -7.41 27.34
N PHE A 238 6.35 -6.13 27.22
CA PHE A 238 7.18 -5.60 26.14
C PHE A 238 8.23 -4.63 26.68
N VAL A 239 9.31 -4.46 25.93
CA VAL A 239 10.42 -3.59 26.28
C VAL A 239 10.57 -2.51 25.22
N ARG A 240 10.72 -1.27 25.66
CA ARG A 240 11.09 -0.11 24.85
C ARG A 240 12.51 0.28 25.21
N SER A 241 13.45 0.12 24.29
CA SER A 241 14.85 0.51 24.47
C SER A 241 15.13 1.79 23.71
N PHE A 242 15.62 2.80 24.43
CA PHE A 242 15.87 4.13 23.91
C PHE A 242 17.37 4.38 23.78
N THR A 243 17.79 5.01 22.69
CA THR A 243 19.12 5.59 22.52
C THR A 243 18.96 7.03 22.07
N LEU A 244 19.55 7.97 22.82
CA LEU A 244 19.42 9.40 22.57
C LEU A 244 20.79 10.04 22.30
N SER A 245 20.83 10.96 21.34
CA SER A 245 21.95 11.87 21.08
C SER A 245 21.49 13.32 21.21
N GLY A 246 22.43 14.25 21.40
CA GLY A 246 22.12 15.68 21.58
C GLY A 246 21.68 16.09 23.00
N ILE A 247 21.69 15.16 23.97
CA ILE A 247 21.30 15.44 25.36
C ILE A 247 22.49 15.91 26.21
N SER A 248 22.36 17.12 26.79
CA SER A 248 23.31 17.72 27.73
C SER A 248 22.73 17.97 29.13
N SER A 249 21.41 17.88 29.29
CA SER A 249 20.68 18.16 30.54
C SER A 249 19.87 16.95 31.00
N PRO A 250 19.51 16.85 32.31
CA PRO A 250 18.58 15.83 32.78
C PRO A 250 17.25 15.85 32.02
N VAL A 251 16.68 14.67 31.80
CA VAL A 251 15.44 14.47 31.05
C VAL A 251 14.40 13.83 31.97
N THR A 252 13.16 14.27 31.83
CA THR A 252 12.02 13.64 32.49
C THR A 252 11.08 13.05 31.44
N LEU A 253 10.57 11.84 31.71
CA LEU A 253 9.50 11.22 30.93
C LEU A 253 8.20 11.20 31.73
N ASP A 254 7.12 11.56 31.07
CA ASP A 254 5.76 11.40 31.56
C ASP A 254 5.17 10.08 31.03
N LEU A 255 5.06 9.10 31.94
CA LEU A 255 4.59 7.74 31.67
C LEU A 255 3.12 7.57 32.07
N SER A 256 2.36 8.67 32.19
CA SER A 256 0.93 8.62 32.52
C SER A 256 0.18 7.73 31.53
N HIS A 257 -0.63 6.82 32.07
CA HIS A 257 -1.29 5.79 31.29
C HIS A 257 -2.63 5.34 31.90
N ILE A 258 -3.40 4.64 31.07
CA ILE A 258 -4.55 3.83 31.47
C ILE A 258 -4.17 2.36 31.32
N GLY A 259 -4.66 1.53 32.24
CA GLY A 259 -4.47 0.08 32.21
C GLY A 259 -3.80 -0.46 33.46
N ASN A 260 -4.07 -1.72 33.80
CA ASN A 260 -3.46 -2.39 34.94
C ASN A 260 -2.10 -2.98 34.55
N VAL A 261 -1.07 -2.14 34.52
CA VAL A 261 0.29 -2.56 34.17
C VAL A 261 1.30 -2.20 35.26
N SER A 262 2.47 -2.82 35.19
CA SER A 262 3.66 -2.37 35.89
C SER A 262 4.66 -1.81 34.88
N ILE A 263 5.24 -0.66 35.21
CA ILE A 263 6.29 -0.03 34.43
C ILE A 263 7.56 -0.01 35.29
N SER A 264 8.68 -0.43 34.71
CA SER A 264 9.99 -0.34 35.34
C SER A 264 11.01 0.21 34.36
N SER A 265 12.05 0.86 34.89
CA SER A 265 13.17 1.38 34.12
C SER A 265 14.47 0.79 34.64
N ASN A 266 15.41 0.47 33.74
CA ASN A 266 16.73 -0.01 34.14
C ASN A 266 17.68 1.11 34.62
N LYS A 267 17.33 2.38 34.37
CA LYS A 267 18.09 3.57 34.76
C LYS A 267 17.18 4.69 35.24
N GLY A 268 17.75 5.67 35.93
CA GLY A 268 17.00 6.81 36.47
C GLY A 268 16.18 6.46 37.70
N LYS A 269 15.33 7.41 38.10
CA LYS A 269 14.45 7.30 39.26
C LYS A 269 13.00 7.45 38.83
N LEU A 270 12.24 6.35 38.91
CA LEU A 270 10.80 6.33 38.68
C LEU A 270 10.07 6.66 39.98
N LYS A 271 9.22 7.70 39.96
CA LYS A 271 8.33 8.07 41.07
C LYS A 271 6.93 8.31 40.51
N GLY A 272 5.99 7.44 40.88
CA GLY A 272 4.67 7.41 40.21
C GLY A 272 4.86 7.18 38.71
N ASP A 273 4.22 8.00 37.89
CA ASP A 273 4.31 7.96 36.43
C ASP A 273 5.42 8.86 35.87
N THR A 274 6.31 9.38 36.70
CA THR A 274 7.40 10.26 36.24
C THR A 274 8.75 9.58 36.37
N LEU A 275 9.44 9.37 35.24
CA LEU A 275 10.82 8.88 35.22
C LEU A 275 11.79 10.04 35.05
N ARG A 276 12.71 10.23 36.00
CA ARG A 276 13.80 11.21 35.89
C ARG A 276 15.12 10.52 35.59
N LEU A 277 15.78 10.97 34.52
CA LEU A 277 17.10 10.50 34.07
C LEU A 277 18.11 11.64 34.13
N THR A 278 19.34 11.36 34.53
CA THR A 278 20.47 12.24 34.25
C THR A 278 20.77 12.26 32.75
N ALA A 279 21.50 13.29 32.27
CA ALA A 279 21.91 13.36 30.86
C ALA A 279 22.67 12.10 30.41
N SER A 280 23.52 11.53 31.28
CA SER A 280 24.27 10.31 30.99
C SER A 280 23.39 9.06 30.95
N GLU A 281 22.39 8.95 31.82
CA GLU A 281 21.44 7.83 31.80
C GLU A 281 20.53 7.90 30.57
N ALA A 282 20.12 9.10 30.17
CA ALA A 282 19.22 9.32 29.03
C ALA A 282 19.82 8.88 27.69
N LYS A 283 21.15 8.85 27.55
CA LYS A 283 21.83 8.37 26.32
C LYS A 283 21.43 6.96 25.92
N SER A 284 21.17 6.08 26.88
CA SER A 284 20.67 4.73 26.62
C SER A 284 20.01 4.13 27.84
N PHE A 285 18.73 3.79 27.75
CA PHE A 285 17.96 3.15 28.83
C PHE A 285 16.81 2.33 28.25
N SER A 286 16.13 1.57 29.09
CA SER A 286 14.99 0.74 28.67
C SER A 286 13.85 0.79 29.68
N LEU A 287 12.62 0.84 29.16
CA LEU A 287 11.39 0.67 29.91
C LEU A 287 10.84 -0.74 29.68
N THR A 288 10.44 -1.43 30.74
CA THR A 288 9.68 -2.68 30.66
C THR A 288 8.26 -2.42 31.14
N ILE A 289 7.29 -2.73 30.28
CA ILE A 289 5.86 -2.64 30.58
C ILE A 289 5.33 -4.07 30.65
N SER A 290 4.73 -4.45 31.79
CA SER A 290 4.16 -5.79 31.98
C SER A 290 2.71 -5.69 32.45
N GLN A 291 1.81 -6.45 31.82
CA GLN A 291 0.48 -6.71 32.37
C GLN A 291 0.59 -7.23 33.82
N ARG A 292 -0.30 -6.76 34.70
CA ARG A 292 -0.43 -7.27 36.08
C ARG A 292 -1.51 -8.33 36.19
#